data_AF-A0A565CVM8-F1
#
_entry.id   AF-A0A565CVM8-F1
#
_cell.length_a   1.000
_cell.length_b   1.000
_cell.length_c   1.000
_cell.angle_alpha   90.00
_cell.angle_beta   90.00
_cell.angle_gamma   90.00
#
_symmetry.space_group_name_H-M   'P 1'
#
loop_
_entity.id
_entity.type
_entity.pdbx_description
1 polymer ?
#
loop_
_entity_poly.entity_id
_entity_poly.type
_entity_poly.pdbx_seq_one_letter_code
_entity_poly.pdbx_strand_id
1 'polypeptide(L)'
;MGGLTPVEDRSEIAFFDVETTIPFRPGQGYAILEFGSILVCPKKLVELRNYSTLVRPSNLNLITARSVKCNGIKREDVESEPTFADIADTVYDILHGRIWAGHNILRFDCLRIREAFAEIGRDSPEPKGTIDSLALLTQRFGRRAGDMKMATLAAYFGLGNQTHRSLDDVRMNFEVLKYCATVLFLESSLPDELVENSVTTTPETSSRRRTNIKTSPLQSPVDQQTRENSTSIPILSFVSPAEAQTDPFDTSTLRNEIAPEFLHSDIPVEDVQNQPSEPVASEETGDQDGYLELDKVSISSIKAIDVPLYHGNQRMKIQLFLGDRPLRLHCPRLKVRFGINGKFLDNAGRRKLNFVVDLYPSLCNVLQECDSAAQKISVDSGSGSDWNPALIPVKGFLNCPTARIRIPTELNGDVDRYAAEVHQRELSGATTTQKLISGNPRAEELESLVNPGTVLDAFLSIEPYDCQQRAGIRLVARKLVIH
;
A
#
# COMPACT_ATOMS: atom_id res chain seq x y z
N MET A 1 -19.50 3.29 -49.02
CA MET A 1 -19.80 3.73 -47.64
C MET A 1 -18.86 2.95 -46.72
N GLY A 2 -17.76 3.57 -46.29
CA GLY A 2 -16.87 2.99 -45.29
C GLY A 2 -17.52 3.12 -43.93
N GLY A 3 -17.81 1.99 -43.28
CA GLY A 3 -18.33 1.98 -41.92
C GLY A 3 -17.28 2.58 -40.98
N LEU A 4 -17.65 3.67 -40.30
CA LEU A 4 -16.90 4.16 -39.16
C LEU A 4 -16.88 3.05 -38.11
N THR A 5 -15.69 2.53 -37.81
CA THR A 5 -15.42 1.81 -36.57
C THR A 5 -15.89 2.67 -35.39
N PRO A 6 -16.56 2.10 -34.37
CA PRO A 6 -16.95 2.87 -33.19
C PRO A 6 -15.70 3.55 -32.62
N VAL A 7 -15.78 4.85 -32.36
CA VAL A 7 -14.73 5.56 -31.62
C VAL A 7 -14.56 4.80 -30.30
N GLU A 8 -13.44 4.11 -30.13
CA GLU A 8 -13.13 3.44 -28.87
C GLU A 8 -13.30 4.48 -27.75
N ASP A 9 -14.08 4.14 -26.73
CA ASP A 9 -14.25 4.99 -25.58
C ASP A 9 -12.92 5.03 -24.81
N ARG A 10 -12.08 5.99 -25.16
CA ARG A 10 -10.79 6.31 -24.54
C ARG A 10 -11.02 6.90 -23.15
N SER A 11 -11.56 6.10 -22.23
CA SER A 11 -11.83 6.52 -20.85
C SER A 11 -10.62 6.38 -19.93
N GLU A 12 -9.50 5.80 -20.41
CA GLU A 12 -8.30 5.67 -19.59
C GLU A 12 -7.67 7.03 -19.26
N ILE A 13 -6.98 7.08 -18.13
CA ILE A 13 -6.15 8.22 -17.75
C ILE A 13 -4.72 7.92 -18.22
N ALA A 14 -4.17 8.78 -19.07
CA ALA A 14 -2.79 8.72 -19.49
C ALA A 14 -1.93 9.50 -18.49
N PHE A 15 -1.22 8.79 -17.63
CA PHE A 15 -0.15 9.40 -16.86
C PHE A 15 1.12 9.43 -17.71
N PHE A 16 1.80 10.57 -17.83
CA PHE A 16 3.05 10.66 -18.57
C PHE A 16 4.00 11.69 -17.98
N ASP A 17 5.27 11.53 -18.34
CA ASP A 17 6.40 12.37 -17.97
C ASP A 17 7.41 12.40 -19.13
N VAL A 18 8.15 13.49 -19.27
CA VAL A 18 9.25 13.60 -20.23
C VAL A 18 10.55 14.07 -19.60
N GLU A 19 11.63 13.34 -19.89
CA GLU A 19 12.97 13.86 -19.66
C GLU A 19 13.42 14.70 -20.85
N THR A 20 14.09 15.82 -20.56
CA THR A 20 14.47 16.79 -21.60
C THR A 20 15.91 17.28 -21.45
N THR A 21 16.43 17.88 -22.52
CA THR A 21 17.66 18.70 -22.43
C THR A 21 17.41 19.94 -21.60
N ILE A 22 18.38 20.37 -20.80
CA ILE A 22 18.29 21.62 -20.04
C ILE A 22 19.01 22.75 -20.78
N PRO A 23 18.28 23.78 -21.26
CA PRO A 23 18.87 24.88 -22.01
C PRO A 23 19.84 25.71 -21.17
N PHE A 24 20.87 26.26 -21.81
CA PHE A 24 21.84 27.16 -21.16
C PHE A 24 21.34 28.60 -21.07
N ARG A 25 20.53 29.04 -22.03
CA ARG A 25 20.02 30.41 -22.12
C ARG A 25 18.50 30.42 -22.00
N PRO A 26 17.92 31.41 -21.30
CA PRO A 26 16.48 31.65 -21.36
C PRO A 26 16.03 31.83 -22.82
N GLY A 27 14.97 31.13 -23.22
CA GLY A 27 14.43 31.17 -24.59
C GLY A 27 15.01 30.14 -25.56
N GLN A 28 16.03 29.38 -25.17
CA GLN A 28 16.44 28.18 -25.92
C GLN A 28 15.44 27.05 -25.63
N GLY A 29 14.93 26.41 -26.69
CA GLY A 29 13.94 25.34 -26.60
C GLY A 29 14.48 24.08 -25.91
N TYR A 30 13.56 23.22 -25.49
CA TYR A 30 13.83 21.91 -24.91
C TYR A 30 13.74 20.85 -26.01
N ALA A 31 14.62 19.85 -25.99
CA ALA A 31 14.45 18.62 -26.75
C ALA A 31 14.06 17.49 -25.79
N ILE A 32 13.07 16.68 -26.17
CA ILE A 32 12.68 15.48 -25.44
C ILE A 32 13.76 14.41 -25.63
N LEU A 33 14.19 13.79 -24.53
CA LEU A 33 15.20 12.74 -24.47
C LEU A 33 14.61 11.40 -24.01
N GLU A 34 13.51 11.43 -23.29
CA GLU A 34 12.73 10.25 -22.91
C GLU A 34 11.25 10.61 -22.88
N PHE A 35 10.40 9.69 -23.31
CA PHE A 35 8.95 9.76 -23.08
C PHE A 35 8.53 8.51 -22.32
N GLY A 36 7.90 8.68 -21.16
CA GLY A 36 7.36 7.60 -20.36
C GLY A 36 5.87 7.82 -20.10
N SER A 37 5.08 6.76 -20.18
CA SER A 37 3.64 6.82 -19.92
C SER A 37 3.06 5.50 -19.42
N ILE A 38 1.96 5.61 -18.67
CA ILE A 38 1.07 4.50 -18.34
C ILE A 38 -0.37 4.90 -18.63
N LEU A 39 -1.17 3.94 -19.11
CA LEU A 39 -2.62 4.05 -19.18
C LEU A 39 -3.24 3.41 -17.94
N VAL A 40 -4.09 4.15 -17.25
CA VAL A 40 -4.70 3.74 -15.99
C VAL A 40 -6.21 3.57 -16.15
N CYS A 41 -6.74 2.49 -15.58
CA CYS A 41 -8.18 2.32 -15.45
C CYS A 41 -8.73 3.27 -14.38
N PRO A 42 -9.60 4.25 -14.71
CA PRO A 42 -10.12 5.21 -13.73
C PRO A 42 -10.98 4.54 -12.63
N LYS A 43 -11.56 3.37 -12.90
CA LYS A 43 -12.44 2.65 -11.96
C LYS A 43 -11.68 1.75 -10.99
N LYS A 44 -10.56 1.18 -11.44
CA LYS A 44 -9.81 0.17 -10.68
C LYS A 44 -8.46 0.68 -10.18
N LEU A 45 -7.99 1.83 -10.67
CA LEU A 45 -6.69 2.41 -10.35
C LEU A 45 -5.55 1.40 -10.55
N VAL A 46 -5.59 0.67 -11.67
CA VAL A 46 -4.53 -0.25 -12.09
C VAL A 46 -3.92 0.23 -13.40
N GLU A 47 -2.61 0.06 -13.52
CA GLU A 47 -1.88 0.19 -14.79
C GLU A 47 -2.38 -0.88 -15.77
N LEU A 48 -2.86 -0.44 -16.93
CA LEU A 48 -3.36 -1.29 -18.01
C LEU A 48 -2.29 -1.55 -19.07
N ARG A 49 -1.52 -0.51 -19.40
CA ARG A 49 -0.45 -0.52 -20.39
C ARG A 49 0.59 0.51 -20.01
N ASN A 50 1.83 0.27 -20.39
CA ASN A 50 2.90 1.26 -20.34
C ASN A 50 3.58 1.40 -21.71
N TYR A 51 4.25 2.53 -21.89
CA TYR A 51 5.13 2.80 -23.01
C TYR A 51 6.26 3.71 -22.52
N SER A 52 7.51 3.34 -22.81
CA SER A 52 8.69 4.13 -22.49
C SER A 52 9.72 3.99 -23.61
N THR A 53 10.32 5.09 -24.00
CA THR A 53 11.37 5.09 -25.04
C THR A 53 12.29 6.27 -24.85
N LEU A 54 13.58 6.06 -25.09
CA LEU A 54 14.52 7.15 -25.29
C LEU A 54 14.26 7.80 -26.65
N VAL A 55 14.57 9.09 -26.74
CA VAL A 55 14.29 9.90 -27.92
C VAL A 55 15.56 10.61 -28.34
N ARG A 56 15.95 10.42 -29.60
CA ARG A 56 17.08 11.09 -30.20
C ARG A 56 16.70 12.52 -30.58
N PRO A 57 17.35 13.56 -30.01
CA PRO A 57 17.09 14.94 -30.40
C PRO A 57 17.67 15.22 -31.79
N SER A 58 17.15 16.24 -32.47
CA SER A 58 17.64 16.70 -33.79
C SER A 58 19.12 17.10 -33.76
N ASN A 59 19.62 17.54 -32.61
CA ASN A 59 21.03 17.85 -32.38
C ASN A 59 21.53 17.27 -31.05
N LEU A 60 22.41 16.28 -31.12
CA LEU A 60 23.03 15.63 -29.95
C LEU A 60 23.92 16.56 -29.10
N ASN A 61 24.30 17.73 -29.62
CA ASN A 61 25.03 18.74 -28.85
C ASN A 61 24.14 19.50 -27.86
N LEU A 62 22.82 19.31 -27.91
CA LEU A 62 21.89 19.84 -26.92
C LEU A 62 21.94 19.07 -25.60
N ILE A 63 22.53 17.87 -25.58
CA ILE A 63 22.74 17.08 -24.36
C ILE A 63 23.96 17.61 -23.64
N THR A 64 23.72 18.45 -22.65
CA THR A 64 24.75 19.14 -21.86
C THR A 64 25.06 18.37 -20.58
N ALA A 65 26.23 18.61 -19.97
CA ALA A 65 26.56 18.03 -18.66
C ALA A 65 25.50 18.34 -17.57
N ARG A 66 24.80 19.47 -17.70
CA ARG A 66 23.67 19.83 -16.83
C ARG A 66 22.47 18.91 -17.04
N SER A 67 22.15 18.58 -18.30
CA SER A 67 21.09 17.64 -18.64
C SER A 67 21.40 16.26 -18.06
N VAL A 68 22.61 15.74 -18.33
CA VAL A 68 23.08 14.45 -17.79
C VAL A 68 23.05 14.41 -16.27
N LYS A 69 23.40 15.51 -15.59
CA LYS A 69 23.33 15.57 -14.13
C LYS A 69 21.90 15.45 -13.59
N CYS A 70 20.91 15.93 -14.35
CA CYS A 70 19.52 15.92 -13.92
C CYS A 70 18.81 14.59 -14.21
N ASN A 71 19.05 13.97 -15.37
CA ASN A 71 18.32 12.76 -15.79
C ASN A 71 19.20 11.55 -16.17
N GLY A 72 20.51 11.71 -16.13
CA GLY A 72 21.45 10.63 -16.41
C GLY A 72 21.58 10.24 -17.89
N ILE A 73 20.82 10.85 -18.81
CA ILE A 73 20.80 10.49 -20.23
C ILE A 73 21.99 11.11 -20.95
N LYS A 74 22.89 10.27 -21.47
CA LYS A 74 24.07 10.69 -22.23
C LYS A 74 23.78 10.71 -23.73
N ARG A 75 24.71 11.29 -24.48
CA ARG A 75 24.66 11.31 -25.95
C ARG A 75 24.64 9.90 -26.52
N GLU A 76 25.50 9.04 -26.00
CA GLU A 76 25.69 7.68 -26.49
C GLU A 76 24.42 6.84 -26.27
N ASP A 77 23.62 7.15 -25.24
CA ASP A 77 22.40 6.43 -24.90
C ASP A 77 21.27 6.68 -25.91
N VAL A 78 21.30 7.80 -26.64
CA VAL A 78 20.21 8.20 -27.55
C VAL A 78 20.61 8.26 -29.02
N GLU A 79 21.89 8.01 -29.36
CA GLU A 79 22.39 8.18 -30.73
C GLU A 79 21.74 7.21 -31.73
N SER A 80 21.46 5.99 -31.29
CA SER A 80 20.77 4.94 -32.05
C SER A 80 19.25 4.89 -31.84
N GLU A 81 18.71 5.75 -30.98
CA GLU A 81 17.30 5.73 -30.58
C GLU A 81 16.41 6.46 -31.62
N PRO A 82 15.09 6.18 -31.63
CA PRO A 82 14.18 6.83 -32.55
C PRO A 82 14.10 8.35 -32.31
N THR A 83 13.83 9.11 -33.36
CA THR A 83 13.52 10.54 -33.23
C THR A 83 12.09 10.74 -32.73
N PHE A 84 11.75 11.96 -32.29
CA PHE A 84 10.36 12.27 -31.92
C PHE A 84 9.39 12.04 -33.09
N ALA A 85 9.79 12.35 -34.33
CA ALA A 85 8.98 12.10 -35.52
C ALA A 85 8.63 10.61 -35.69
N ASP A 86 9.57 9.72 -35.37
CA ASP A 86 9.39 8.26 -35.49
C ASP A 86 8.39 7.72 -34.45
N ILE A 87 8.32 8.34 -33.26
CA ILE A 87 7.41 7.91 -32.18
C ILE A 87 6.10 8.72 -32.12
N ALA A 88 5.96 9.77 -32.93
CA ALA A 88 4.87 10.73 -32.83
C ALA A 88 3.48 10.08 -32.97
N ASP A 89 3.32 9.09 -33.83
CA ASP A 89 2.05 8.36 -33.98
C ASP A 89 1.68 7.59 -32.71
N THR A 90 2.66 6.93 -32.09
CA THR A 90 2.46 6.20 -30.82
C THR A 90 2.11 7.15 -29.69
N VAL A 91 2.83 8.27 -29.57
CA VAL A 91 2.56 9.29 -28.54
C VAL A 91 1.18 9.91 -28.75
N TYR A 92 0.81 10.21 -30.00
CA TYR A 92 -0.52 10.73 -30.34
C TYR A 92 -1.60 9.72 -29.96
N ASP A 93 -1.42 8.44 -30.31
CA ASP A 93 -2.37 7.40 -29.97
C ASP A 93 -2.56 7.24 -28.46
N ILE A 94 -1.48 7.31 -27.68
CA ILE A 94 -1.52 7.21 -26.22
C ILE A 94 -2.28 8.41 -25.62
N LEU A 95 -2.01 9.63 -26.09
CA LEU A 95 -2.45 10.86 -25.44
C LEU A 95 -3.79 11.40 -25.96
N HIS A 96 -4.03 11.34 -27.27
CA HIS A 96 -5.17 12.03 -27.88
C HIS A 96 -6.51 11.46 -27.38
N GLY A 97 -7.40 12.35 -26.95
CA GLY A 97 -8.74 11.98 -26.51
C GLY A 97 -8.78 11.26 -25.15
N ARG A 98 -7.72 11.33 -24.34
CA ARG A 98 -7.68 10.82 -22.96
C ARG A 98 -7.55 11.93 -21.94
N ILE A 99 -7.79 11.62 -20.66
CA ILE A 99 -7.42 12.51 -19.57
C ILE A 99 -5.92 12.40 -19.36
N TRP A 100 -5.23 13.52 -19.25
CA TRP A 100 -3.80 13.56 -18.98
C TRP A 100 -3.55 13.75 -17.49
N ALA A 101 -2.55 13.06 -16.96
CA ALA A 101 -2.15 13.23 -15.56
C ALA A 101 -0.63 13.21 -15.43
N GLY A 102 -0.11 14.01 -14.51
CA GLY A 102 1.33 14.16 -14.34
C GLY A 102 1.63 15.14 -13.21
N HIS A 103 2.89 15.27 -12.81
CA HIS A 103 3.28 16.14 -11.71
C HIS A 103 3.92 17.40 -12.26
N ASN A 104 3.31 18.57 -12.02
CA ASN A 104 3.68 19.83 -12.68
C ASN A 104 3.49 19.79 -14.22
N ILE A 105 2.65 18.87 -14.68
CA ILE A 105 2.40 18.54 -16.09
C ILE A 105 1.90 19.72 -16.92
N LEU A 106 1.13 20.64 -16.32
CA LEU A 106 0.57 21.78 -17.04
C LEU A 106 1.65 22.79 -17.43
N ARG A 107 2.68 22.95 -16.58
CA ARG A 107 3.76 23.93 -16.77
C ARG A 107 4.95 23.36 -17.51
N PHE A 108 5.03 22.04 -17.63
CA PHE A 108 6.19 21.38 -18.21
C PHE A 108 5.81 20.42 -19.33
N ASP A 109 5.41 19.19 -19.02
CA ASP A 109 5.32 18.10 -20.00
C ASP A 109 4.30 18.38 -21.11
N CYS A 110 3.13 18.97 -20.79
CA CYS A 110 2.15 19.36 -21.79
C CYS A 110 2.73 20.35 -22.82
N LEU A 111 3.57 21.29 -22.36
CA LEU A 111 4.20 22.26 -23.24
C LEU A 111 5.26 21.59 -24.11
N ARG A 112 6.06 20.69 -23.53
CA ARG A 112 7.09 19.93 -24.25
C ARG A 112 6.50 19.06 -25.36
N ILE A 113 5.40 18.36 -25.09
CA ILE A 113 4.71 17.56 -26.10
C ILE A 113 4.20 18.45 -27.24
N ARG A 114 3.53 19.57 -26.93
CA ARG A 114 3.04 20.50 -27.96
C ARG A 114 4.17 21.07 -28.81
N GLU A 115 5.27 21.48 -28.18
CA GLU A 115 6.47 21.98 -28.86
C GLU A 115 7.06 20.93 -29.80
N ALA A 116 7.16 19.67 -29.35
CA ALA A 116 7.72 18.58 -30.15
C ALA A 116 6.84 18.21 -31.36
N PHE A 117 5.51 18.22 -31.22
CA PHE A 117 4.59 18.04 -32.36
C PHE A 117 4.66 19.21 -33.35
N ALA A 118 4.76 20.44 -32.85
CA ALA A 118 4.92 21.63 -33.69
C ALA A 118 6.24 21.61 -34.48
N GLU A 119 7.35 21.15 -33.87
CA GLU A 119 8.66 21.05 -34.53
C GLU A 119 8.63 20.11 -35.75
N ILE A 120 7.85 19.04 -35.68
CA ILE A 120 7.67 18.08 -36.79
C ILE A 120 6.51 18.45 -37.74
N GLY A 121 5.90 19.63 -37.56
CA GLY A 121 4.82 20.13 -38.41
C GLY A 121 3.51 19.36 -38.29
N ARG A 122 3.21 18.80 -37.11
CA ARG A 122 2.00 18.01 -36.84
C ARG A 122 1.15 18.65 -35.74
N ASP A 123 -0.15 18.41 -35.79
CA ASP A 123 -1.06 18.79 -34.71
C ASP A 123 -0.77 17.97 -33.44
N SER A 124 -0.74 18.66 -32.30
CA SER A 124 -0.57 18.04 -30.99
C SER A 124 -1.79 17.19 -30.61
N PRO A 125 -1.61 16.10 -29.82
CA PRO A 125 -2.75 15.43 -29.19
C PRO A 125 -3.48 16.38 -28.23
N GLU A 126 -4.80 16.19 -28.10
CA GLU A 126 -5.67 17.02 -27.25
C GLU A 126 -6.24 16.19 -26.09
N PRO A 127 -6.14 16.67 -24.85
CA PRO A 127 -6.71 16.00 -23.69
C PRO A 127 -8.21 16.24 -23.54
N LYS A 128 -8.93 15.26 -23.01
CA LYS A 128 -10.31 15.45 -22.47
C LYS A 128 -10.31 16.28 -21.18
N GLY A 129 -9.19 16.29 -20.47
CA GLY A 129 -8.96 17.03 -19.23
C GLY A 129 -7.55 16.77 -18.70
N THR A 130 -7.06 17.58 -17.78
CA THR A 130 -5.71 17.44 -17.22
C THR A 130 -5.74 17.46 -15.70
N ILE A 131 -5.01 16.52 -15.10
CA ILE A 131 -4.78 16.41 -13.66
C ILE A 131 -3.32 16.72 -13.38
N ASP A 132 -3.05 17.92 -12.91
CA ASP A 132 -1.74 18.29 -12.39
C ASP A 132 -1.65 17.92 -10.91
N SER A 133 -0.95 16.83 -10.60
CA SER A 133 -0.87 16.32 -9.24
C SER A 133 -0.15 17.28 -8.31
N LEU A 134 0.80 18.10 -8.79
CA LEU A 134 1.45 19.11 -7.94
C LEU A 134 0.43 20.16 -7.49
N ALA A 135 -0.33 20.71 -8.44
CA ALA A 135 -1.34 21.73 -8.14
C ALA A 135 -2.46 21.15 -7.25
N LEU A 136 -2.99 19.98 -7.63
CA LEU A 136 -4.06 19.30 -6.92
C LEU A 136 -3.67 18.96 -5.48
N LEU A 137 -2.51 18.31 -5.29
CA LEU A 137 -2.07 17.89 -3.96
C LEU A 137 -1.65 19.09 -3.11
N THR A 138 -1.03 20.13 -3.68
CA THR A 138 -0.73 21.36 -2.92
C THR A 138 -2.01 21.99 -2.36
N GLN A 139 -3.09 21.98 -3.12
CA GLN A 139 -4.37 22.53 -2.70
C GLN A 139 -5.10 21.64 -1.67
N ARG A 140 -5.17 20.32 -1.92
CA ARG A 140 -6.00 19.39 -1.13
C ARG A 140 -5.24 18.72 0.00
N PHE A 141 -4.06 18.18 -0.30
CA PHE A 141 -3.21 17.50 0.67
C PHE A 141 -2.46 18.50 1.55
N GLY A 142 -2.13 19.68 1.01
CA GLY A 142 -1.37 20.71 1.72
C GLY A 142 0.09 20.30 1.93
N ARG A 143 0.88 21.17 2.58
CA ARG A 143 2.34 21.02 2.73
C ARG A 143 2.78 20.05 3.85
N ARG A 144 1.95 19.05 4.15
CA ARG A 144 2.20 18.04 5.20
C ARG A 144 3.43 17.19 4.90
N ALA A 145 3.66 16.94 3.61
CA ALA A 145 4.84 16.29 3.07
C ALA A 145 5.91 17.30 2.62
N GLY A 146 5.98 18.50 3.23
CA GLY A 146 7.01 19.49 2.94
C GLY A 146 6.79 20.31 1.67
N ASP A 147 7.74 20.28 0.74
CA ASP A 147 7.76 21.16 -0.44
C ASP A 147 6.89 20.70 -1.62
N MET A 148 6.21 19.56 -1.46
CA MET A 148 5.31 18.94 -2.44
C MET A 148 5.98 18.47 -3.73
N LYS A 149 7.32 18.42 -3.79
CA LYS A 149 8.01 17.76 -4.89
C LYS A 149 7.77 16.25 -4.85
N MET A 150 7.83 15.62 -6.01
CA MET A 150 7.66 14.17 -6.15
C MET A 150 8.53 13.37 -5.18
N ALA A 151 9.84 13.63 -5.14
CA ALA A 151 10.76 12.97 -4.20
C ALA A 151 10.36 13.15 -2.72
N THR A 152 9.90 14.34 -2.32
CA THR A 152 9.50 14.61 -0.94
C THR A 152 8.20 13.90 -0.58
N LEU A 153 7.23 13.86 -1.50
CA LEU A 153 5.99 13.11 -1.35
C LEU A 153 6.26 11.60 -1.29
N ALA A 154 7.14 11.09 -2.16
CA ALA A 154 7.54 9.69 -2.15
C ALA A 154 8.23 9.29 -0.85
N ALA A 155 9.15 10.13 -0.34
CA ALA A 155 9.81 9.93 0.94
C ALA A 155 8.81 9.93 2.11
N TYR A 156 7.84 10.86 2.10
CA TYR A 156 6.80 10.95 3.12
C TYR A 156 5.98 9.65 3.25
N PHE A 157 5.70 8.98 2.13
CA PHE A 157 4.96 7.71 2.11
C PHE A 157 5.85 6.45 2.11
N GLY A 158 7.18 6.60 2.15
CA GLY A 158 8.11 5.46 2.10
C GLY A 158 8.11 4.72 0.75
N LEU A 159 7.89 5.42 -0.36
CA LEU A 159 7.81 4.86 -1.72
C LEU A 159 9.18 4.70 -2.41
N GLY A 160 10.27 5.04 -1.72
CA GLY A 160 11.61 5.00 -2.28
C GLY A 160 12.07 6.35 -2.86
N ASN A 161 13.17 6.31 -3.61
CA ASN A 161 13.80 7.50 -4.20
C ASN A 161 13.38 7.68 -5.66
N GLN A 162 13.16 8.93 -6.06
CA GLN A 162 12.92 9.28 -7.47
C GLN A 162 14.17 8.98 -8.30
N THR A 163 14.01 8.32 -9.44
CA THR A 163 15.13 7.90 -10.30
C THR A 163 15.42 8.87 -11.44
N HIS A 164 14.49 9.81 -11.72
CA HIS A 164 14.55 10.71 -12.88
C HIS A 164 14.56 9.94 -14.20
N ARG A 165 13.73 8.89 -14.27
CA ARG A 165 13.39 8.14 -15.47
C ARG A 165 11.89 8.22 -15.67
N SER A 166 11.44 8.60 -16.87
CA SER A 166 10.05 9.01 -17.06
C SER A 166 9.03 7.94 -16.67
N LEU A 167 9.27 6.66 -16.98
CA LEU A 167 8.32 5.60 -16.61
C LEU A 167 8.25 5.36 -15.10
N ASP A 168 9.39 5.40 -14.41
CA ASP A 168 9.45 5.22 -12.96
C ASP A 168 8.78 6.40 -12.24
N ASP A 169 9.04 7.62 -12.71
CA ASP A 169 8.48 8.85 -12.15
C ASP A 169 6.95 8.93 -12.38
N VAL A 170 6.48 8.46 -13.53
CA VAL A 170 5.04 8.28 -13.81
C VAL A 170 4.37 7.33 -12.82
N ARG A 171 4.98 6.17 -12.56
CA ARG A 171 4.46 5.20 -11.59
C ARG A 171 4.51 5.74 -10.17
N MET A 172 5.58 6.45 -9.81
CA MET A 172 5.72 7.11 -8.52
C MET A 172 4.62 8.15 -8.32
N ASN A 173 4.37 8.99 -9.33
CA ASN A 173 3.28 9.97 -9.30
C ASN A 173 1.91 9.31 -9.11
N PHE A 174 1.66 8.21 -9.83
CA PHE A 174 0.43 7.46 -9.69
C PHE A 174 0.23 6.89 -8.29
N GLU A 175 1.28 6.31 -7.69
CA GLU A 175 1.22 5.82 -6.30
C GLU A 175 1.05 6.96 -5.30
N VAL A 176 1.85 8.04 -5.40
CA VAL A 176 1.70 9.22 -4.53
C VAL A 176 0.27 9.74 -4.53
N LEU A 177 -0.36 9.84 -5.70
CA LEU A 177 -1.74 10.32 -5.81
C LEU A 177 -2.73 9.37 -5.12
N LYS A 178 -2.55 8.04 -5.22
CA LYS A 178 -3.35 7.04 -4.50
C LYS A 178 -3.20 7.16 -2.99
N TYR A 179 -1.98 7.32 -2.49
CA TYR A 179 -1.71 7.46 -1.05
C TYR A 179 -2.31 8.75 -0.51
N CYS A 180 -2.08 9.89 -1.17
CA CYS A 180 -2.69 11.16 -0.77
C CYS A 180 -4.21 11.11 -0.78
N ALA A 181 -4.83 10.54 -1.82
CA ALA A 181 -6.28 10.40 -1.89
C ALA A 181 -6.83 9.52 -0.77
N THR A 182 -6.14 8.42 -0.44
CA THR A 182 -6.54 7.52 0.65
C THR A 182 -6.46 8.22 2.01
N VAL A 183 -5.39 8.98 2.25
CA VAL A 183 -5.26 9.76 3.50
C VAL A 183 -6.38 10.78 3.61
N LEU A 184 -6.63 11.56 2.56
CA LEU A 184 -7.70 12.57 2.56
C LEU A 184 -9.09 11.95 2.80
N PHE A 185 -9.36 10.79 2.19
CA PHE A 185 -10.61 10.07 2.39
C PHE A 185 -10.78 9.55 3.83
N LEU A 186 -9.70 9.04 4.44
CA LEU A 186 -9.74 8.58 5.82
C LEU A 186 -9.91 9.74 6.80
N GLU A 187 -9.22 10.86 6.57
CA GLU A 187 -9.32 12.05 7.40
C GLU A 187 -10.71 12.67 7.38
N SER A 188 -11.35 12.74 6.21
CA SER A 188 -12.71 13.27 6.10
C SER A 188 -13.75 12.39 6.80
N SER A 189 -13.38 11.18 7.21
CA SER A 189 -14.22 10.25 7.97
C SER A 189 -14.02 10.35 9.50
N LEU A 190 -13.05 11.14 9.99
CA LEU A 190 -12.77 11.31 11.41
C LEU A 190 -13.57 12.48 12.02
N PRO A 191 -13.97 12.41 13.30
CA PRO A 191 -14.50 13.56 14.03
C PRO A 191 -13.47 14.71 14.09
N ASP A 192 -13.92 15.95 13.85
CA ASP A 192 -13.07 17.16 13.83
C ASP A 192 -12.16 17.31 15.07
N GLU A 193 -12.65 16.88 16.25
CA GLU A 193 -11.92 16.93 17.53
C GLU A 193 -10.63 16.07 17.57
N LEU A 194 -10.51 15.05 16.72
CA LEU A 194 -9.32 14.20 16.65
C LEU A 194 -8.30 14.70 15.61
N VAL A 195 -8.73 15.49 14.63
CA VAL A 195 -7.88 16.01 13.56
C VAL A 195 -7.05 17.21 14.05
N GLU A 196 -7.60 18.07 14.91
CA GLU A 196 -6.83 19.20 15.50
C GLU A 196 -5.67 18.73 16.38
N ASN A 197 -5.81 17.58 17.04
CA ASN A 197 -4.78 17.05 17.94
C ASN A 197 -3.62 16.33 17.22
N SER A 198 -3.76 15.99 15.93
CA SER A 198 -2.71 15.30 15.15
C SER A 198 -1.84 16.22 14.29
N VAL A 199 -2.23 17.48 14.08
CA VAL A 199 -1.49 18.43 13.20
C VAL A 199 -0.33 19.12 13.94
N THR A 200 -0.21 18.95 15.25
CA THR A 200 0.84 19.60 16.06
C THR A 200 2.11 18.75 16.16
N THR A 201 2.81 18.52 15.04
CA THR A 201 4.24 18.12 15.07
C THR A 201 4.92 18.40 13.74
N THR A 202 5.17 19.69 13.47
CA THR A 202 6.24 20.10 12.56
C THR A 202 7.28 20.90 13.37
N PRO A 203 8.59 20.64 13.21
CA PRO A 203 9.61 21.51 13.79
C PRO A 203 9.59 22.84 13.04
N GLU A 204 9.16 23.91 13.71
CA GLU A 204 9.25 25.27 13.21
C GLU A 204 10.71 25.63 12.93
N THR A 205 11.06 25.83 11.66
CA THR A 205 12.28 26.52 11.29
C THR A 205 12.07 28.01 11.51
N SER A 206 12.73 28.52 12.54
CA SER A 206 12.75 29.93 12.93
C SER A 206 12.88 30.89 11.74
N SER A 207 11.89 31.77 11.56
CA SER A 207 12.04 33.03 10.83
C SER A 207 11.62 34.16 11.75
N ARG A 208 12.63 34.86 12.27
CA ARG A 208 12.51 36.07 13.08
C ARG A 208 11.67 37.11 12.32
N ARG A 209 10.43 37.35 12.76
CA ARG A 209 9.68 38.58 12.43
C ARG A 209 9.75 39.53 13.61
N ARG A 210 10.53 40.60 13.46
CA ARG A 210 10.46 41.78 14.32
C ARG A 210 9.11 42.45 14.09
N THR A 211 8.32 42.55 15.16
CA THR A 211 7.12 43.37 15.25
C THR A 211 7.51 44.85 15.35
N ASN A 212 6.89 45.70 14.52
CA ASN A 212 6.63 47.09 14.88
C ASN A 212 5.25 47.47 14.32
N ILE A 213 4.41 48.02 15.21
CA ILE A 213 3.00 48.36 14.99
C ILE A 213 2.84 49.89 14.83
N LYS A 214 2.01 50.26 13.84
CA LYS A 214 1.28 51.54 13.60
C LYS A 214 2.14 52.78 13.27
N THR A 215 1.80 53.59 12.26
CA THR A 215 0.50 54.25 11.99
C THR A 215 0.31 54.61 10.50
N SER A 216 -0.93 54.68 10.02
CA SER A 216 -1.37 55.25 8.72
C SER A 216 -1.48 56.81 8.80
N PRO A 217 -1.95 57.59 7.79
CA PRO A 217 -2.18 57.35 6.34
C PRO A 217 -1.70 58.52 5.41
N LEU A 218 -1.68 58.36 4.07
CA LEU A 218 -2.28 59.24 3.03
C LEU A 218 -1.73 59.04 1.59
N GLN A 219 -2.65 59.17 0.63
CA GLN A 219 -2.52 59.63 -0.77
C GLN A 219 -2.10 58.67 -1.92
N SER A 220 -3.08 58.44 -2.81
CA SER A 220 -3.00 58.18 -4.27
C SER A 220 -2.49 59.42 -5.04
N PRO A 221 -2.29 59.46 -6.40
CA PRO A 221 -2.81 58.58 -7.48
C PRO A 221 -1.88 58.33 -8.72
N VAL A 222 -2.46 57.66 -9.74
CA VAL A 222 -2.33 57.86 -11.22
C VAL A 222 -1.73 56.70 -12.06
N ASP A 223 -2.66 56.05 -12.79
CA ASP A 223 -2.73 55.59 -14.20
C ASP A 223 -1.48 55.18 -15.00
N GLN A 224 -1.58 54.02 -15.68
CA GLN A 224 -1.93 53.98 -17.13
C GLN A 224 -2.23 52.57 -17.64
N GLN A 225 -3.28 52.50 -18.46
CA GLN A 225 -3.77 51.34 -19.20
C GLN A 225 -2.85 51.00 -20.39
N THR A 226 -2.76 49.72 -20.74
CA THR A 226 -2.83 49.32 -22.15
C THR A 226 -3.51 47.95 -22.27
N ARG A 227 -4.57 47.94 -23.09
CA ARG A 227 -5.42 46.81 -23.47
C ARG A 227 -4.87 46.26 -24.78
N GLU A 228 -4.68 44.95 -24.91
CA GLU A 228 -4.85 44.24 -26.18
C GLU A 228 -5.52 42.88 -25.94
N ASN A 229 -6.56 42.62 -26.73
CA ASN A 229 -7.43 41.44 -26.72
C ASN A 229 -6.84 40.34 -27.62
N SER A 230 -6.95 39.07 -27.21
CA SER A 230 -7.12 37.96 -28.17
C SER A 230 -7.85 36.76 -27.54
N THR A 231 -9.06 36.55 -28.06
CA THR A 231 -9.76 35.27 -28.32
C THR A 231 -9.71 34.14 -27.28
N SER A 232 -10.80 34.05 -26.53
CA SER A 232 -11.18 32.97 -25.60
C SER A 232 -11.81 31.77 -26.32
N ILE A 233 -11.29 30.57 -26.04
CA ILE A 233 -11.87 29.24 -26.32
C ILE A 233 -12.21 28.62 -24.94
N PRO A 234 -13.34 27.87 -24.79
CA PRO A 234 -13.96 27.67 -23.49
C PRO A 234 -13.12 26.76 -22.58
N ILE A 235 -12.80 27.29 -21.41
CA ILE A 235 -12.25 26.59 -20.26
C ILE A 235 -13.37 25.70 -19.69
N LEU A 236 -13.34 24.39 -19.95
CA LEU A 236 -14.01 23.41 -19.10
C LEU A 236 -13.08 23.07 -17.93
N SER A 237 -12.83 24.07 -17.08
CA SER A 237 -12.41 23.83 -15.71
C SER A 237 -13.64 23.28 -15.00
N PHE A 238 -13.52 22.14 -14.33
CA PHE A 238 -14.49 21.73 -13.30
C PHE A 238 -14.40 22.62 -12.05
N VAL A 239 -14.45 23.95 -12.25
CA VAL A 239 -14.60 24.95 -11.20
C VAL A 239 -15.45 26.08 -11.79
N SER A 240 -16.78 25.89 -11.77
CA SER A 240 -17.73 27.00 -11.90
C SER A 240 -17.63 27.92 -10.67
N PRO A 241 -17.89 29.23 -10.80
CA PRO A 241 -17.78 30.16 -9.70
C PRO A 241 -19.01 30.10 -8.79
N ALA A 242 -18.74 30.02 -7.47
CA ALA A 242 -19.64 30.40 -6.38
C ALA A 242 -21.10 29.92 -6.45
N GLU A 243 -21.29 28.60 -6.48
CA GLU A 243 -22.37 27.96 -5.71
C GLU A 243 -21.67 26.93 -4.81
N ALA A 244 -22.11 26.82 -3.55
CA ALA A 244 -21.50 25.95 -2.56
C ALA A 244 -21.57 24.49 -3.00
N GLN A 245 -20.54 24.04 -3.73
CA GLN A 245 -20.34 22.65 -4.09
C GLN A 245 -19.70 21.97 -2.88
N THR A 246 -20.45 21.09 -2.25
CA THR A 246 -19.98 20.17 -1.21
C THR A 246 -18.73 19.46 -1.73
N ASP A 247 -17.68 19.38 -0.90
CA ASP A 247 -16.46 18.66 -1.30
C ASP A 247 -16.85 17.20 -1.62
N PRO A 248 -16.50 16.65 -2.79
CA PRO A 248 -16.86 15.27 -3.14
C PRO A 248 -16.24 14.21 -2.20
N PHE A 249 -15.32 14.61 -1.33
CA PHE A 249 -14.79 13.81 -0.21
C PHE A 249 -15.38 14.18 1.16
N ASP A 250 -16.33 15.11 1.22
CA ASP A 250 -17.04 15.50 2.44
C ASP A 250 -18.03 14.41 2.85
N THR A 251 -17.62 13.57 3.79
CA THR A 251 -18.47 12.50 4.34
C THR A 251 -19.33 12.96 5.52
N SER A 252 -19.36 14.27 5.83
CA SER A 252 -20.16 14.82 6.94
C SER A 252 -21.64 14.44 6.83
N THR A 253 -22.16 14.26 5.62
CA THR A 253 -23.55 13.85 5.37
C THR A 253 -23.78 12.36 5.68
N LEU A 254 -22.83 11.47 5.36
CA LEU A 254 -22.89 10.03 5.68
C LEU A 254 -22.82 9.76 7.18
N ARG A 255 -22.10 10.62 7.92
CA ARG A 255 -21.98 10.52 9.39
C ARG A 255 -23.33 10.60 10.11
N ASN A 256 -24.32 11.29 9.53
CA ASN A 256 -25.65 11.47 10.13
C ASN A 256 -26.66 10.37 9.76
N GLU A 257 -26.37 9.51 8.78
CA GLU A 257 -27.30 8.47 8.30
C GLU A 257 -27.03 7.07 8.89
N ILE A 258 -25.88 6.84 9.52
CA ILE A 258 -25.54 5.55 10.13
C ILE A 258 -26.11 5.46 11.56
N ALA A 259 -27.43 5.28 11.66
CA ALA A 259 -28.07 4.65 12.82
C ALA A 259 -28.18 3.14 12.57
N PRO A 260 -28.02 2.28 13.59
CA PRO A 260 -27.94 0.83 13.39
C PRO A 260 -29.31 0.24 13.04
N GLU A 261 -29.55 -0.03 11.76
CA GLU A 261 -30.64 -0.91 11.33
C GLU A 261 -30.24 -2.37 11.55
N PHE A 262 -30.94 -3.03 12.47
CA PHE A 262 -30.90 -4.46 12.70
C PHE A 262 -31.55 -5.18 11.50
N LEU A 263 -30.76 -5.89 10.70
CA LEU A 263 -31.28 -6.85 9.73
C LEU A 263 -31.23 -8.26 10.31
N HIS A 264 -32.44 -8.81 10.50
CA HIS A 264 -32.67 -10.19 10.89
C HIS A 264 -32.17 -11.18 9.82
N SER A 265 -31.69 -12.29 10.37
CA SER A 265 -31.23 -13.54 9.77
C SER A 265 -32.16 -14.15 8.72
N ASP A 266 -31.58 -14.88 7.76
CA ASP A 266 -32.14 -16.14 7.28
C ASP A 266 -31.03 -17.08 6.71
N ILE A 267 -31.22 -18.39 6.98
CA ILE A 267 -30.62 -19.62 6.40
C ILE A 267 -29.19 -20.07 6.87
N PRO A 268 -28.85 -21.39 6.84
CA PRO A 268 -29.13 -22.40 7.85
C PRO A 268 -27.86 -23.05 8.48
N VAL A 269 -28.10 -23.74 9.59
CA VAL A 269 -27.16 -24.45 10.47
C VAL A 269 -26.50 -25.65 9.79
N GLU A 270 -25.16 -25.73 9.83
CA GLU A 270 -24.44 -27.01 9.84
C GLU A 270 -23.73 -27.17 11.19
N ASP A 271 -24.15 -28.23 11.88
CA ASP A 271 -23.66 -28.70 13.17
C ASP A 271 -22.14 -28.94 13.19
N VAL A 272 -21.46 -28.38 14.19
CA VAL A 272 -20.24 -28.97 14.75
C VAL A 272 -20.52 -29.28 16.22
N GLN A 273 -21.21 -30.40 16.44
CA GLN A 273 -21.30 -31.05 17.74
C GLN A 273 -19.95 -31.70 18.11
N ASN A 274 -19.58 -31.49 19.37
CA ASN A 274 -18.78 -32.33 20.25
C ASN A 274 -17.40 -32.83 19.76
N GLN A 275 -16.35 -32.28 20.41
CA GLN A 275 -15.10 -32.97 20.63
C GLN A 275 -14.74 -32.93 22.13
N PRO A 276 -14.47 -34.07 22.77
CA PRO A 276 -14.02 -34.12 24.15
C PRO A 276 -12.54 -33.75 24.27
N SER A 277 -12.23 -33.11 25.39
CA SER A 277 -10.90 -32.85 25.91
C SER A 277 -10.13 -34.16 26.10
N GLU A 278 -8.90 -34.25 25.57
CA GLU A 278 -7.91 -35.22 26.03
C GLU A 278 -7.09 -34.65 27.20
N PRO A 279 -6.56 -35.50 28.09
CA PRO A 279 -6.41 -35.19 29.49
C PRO A 279 -5.19 -34.32 29.80
N VAL A 280 -5.38 -33.44 30.78
CA VAL A 280 -4.34 -32.81 31.57
C VAL A 280 -3.52 -33.90 32.25
N ALA A 281 -2.28 -34.09 31.80
CA ALA A 281 -1.21 -34.66 32.61
C ALA A 281 -0.42 -33.49 33.20
N SER A 282 -0.54 -33.35 34.52
CA SER A 282 0.22 -32.43 35.36
C SER A 282 1.66 -32.90 35.52
N GLU A 283 2.54 -31.91 35.78
CA GLU A 283 3.94 -31.99 36.24
C GLU A 283 5.00 -32.21 35.16
N GLU A 284 5.66 -31.13 34.74
CA GLU A 284 7.05 -30.83 35.14
C GLU A 284 7.46 -29.44 34.64
N THR A 285 8.01 -28.64 35.54
CA THR A 285 8.70 -27.37 35.26
C THR A 285 9.90 -27.64 34.36
N GLY A 286 9.80 -27.29 33.07
CA GLY A 286 10.88 -27.43 32.09
C GLY A 286 10.70 -26.50 30.89
N ASP A 287 11.61 -25.53 30.78
CA ASP A 287 11.75 -24.60 29.67
C ASP A 287 11.83 -25.31 28.30
N GLN A 288 11.20 -24.73 27.27
CA GLN A 288 11.51 -24.95 25.84
C GLN A 288 11.17 -26.31 25.19
N ASP A 289 10.43 -27.22 25.84
CA ASP A 289 10.31 -28.58 25.29
C ASP A 289 9.40 -28.66 24.03
N GLY A 290 10.04 -28.74 22.86
CA GLY A 290 9.42 -29.05 21.57
C GLY A 290 9.29 -27.91 20.55
N TYR A 291 9.72 -26.68 20.85
CA TYR A 291 9.76 -25.58 19.88
C TYR A 291 11.15 -25.43 19.26
N LEU A 292 11.19 -25.28 17.95
CA LEU A 292 12.44 -25.19 17.21
C LEU A 292 12.80 -23.74 16.92
N GLU A 293 14.04 -23.36 17.23
CA GLU A 293 14.64 -22.13 16.70
C GLU A 293 14.79 -22.24 15.18
N LEU A 294 14.52 -21.15 14.46
CA LEU A 294 14.55 -21.18 13.00
C LEU A 294 15.90 -21.61 12.41
N ASP A 295 17.01 -21.31 13.08
CA ASP A 295 18.35 -21.67 12.61
C ASP A 295 18.61 -23.19 12.65
N LYS A 296 17.76 -23.95 13.35
CA LYS A 296 17.81 -25.42 13.44
C LYS A 296 16.79 -26.10 12.51
N VAL A 297 15.97 -25.33 11.79
CA VAL A 297 14.96 -25.87 10.86
C VAL A 297 15.61 -26.13 9.50
N SER A 298 15.80 -27.41 9.17
CA SER A 298 16.18 -27.81 7.81
C SER A 298 14.94 -27.83 6.92
N ILE A 299 14.85 -26.87 6.01
CA ILE A 299 13.72 -26.68 5.08
C ILE A 299 13.37 -27.99 4.33
N SER A 300 14.39 -28.74 3.88
CA SER A 300 14.21 -30.01 3.15
C SER A 300 13.64 -31.15 3.99
N SER A 301 13.53 -30.98 5.30
CA SER A 301 13.00 -31.98 6.24
C SER A 301 11.53 -31.76 6.61
N ILE A 302 10.90 -30.70 6.09
CA ILE A 302 9.48 -30.41 6.31
C ILE A 302 8.65 -31.37 5.46
N LYS A 303 7.74 -32.11 6.11
CA LYS A 303 6.82 -33.05 5.46
C LYS A 303 5.40 -32.76 5.86
N ALA A 304 4.49 -32.77 4.89
CA ALA A 304 3.05 -32.78 5.14
C ALA A 304 2.53 -34.22 5.01
N ILE A 305 1.68 -34.64 5.94
CA ILE A 305 1.09 -35.99 5.97
C ILE A 305 -0.40 -35.85 6.27
N ASP A 306 -1.23 -36.66 5.62
CA ASP A 306 -2.63 -36.83 5.99
C ASP A 306 -2.78 -37.78 7.18
N VAL A 307 -3.36 -37.26 8.25
CA VAL A 307 -3.59 -37.99 9.50
C VAL A 307 -5.10 -38.04 9.75
N PRO A 308 -5.67 -39.18 10.17
CA PRO A 308 -7.08 -39.25 10.54
C PRO A 308 -7.40 -38.25 11.66
N LEU A 309 -8.52 -37.52 11.52
CA LEU A 309 -8.97 -36.58 12.55
C LEU A 309 -9.21 -37.27 13.91
N TYR A 310 -9.66 -38.53 13.89
CA TYR A 310 -9.84 -39.42 15.04
C TYR A 310 -9.58 -40.86 14.64
N HIS A 311 -9.26 -41.72 15.62
CA HIS A 311 -9.16 -43.15 15.38
C HIS A 311 -10.49 -43.70 14.85
N GLY A 312 -10.52 -44.15 13.60
CA GLY A 312 -11.72 -44.72 12.95
C GLY A 312 -12.57 -43.77 12.08
N ASN A 313 -12.16 -42.52 11.86
CA ASN A 313 -12.86 -41.59 10.96
C ASN A 313 -12.25 -41.60 9.54
N GLN A 314 -13.10 -41.49 8.51
CA GLN A 314 -12.67 -41.34 7.10
C GLN A 314 -12.14 -39.93 6.79
N ARG A 315 -12.42 -38.94 7.65
CA ARG A 315 -12.01 -37.55 7.46
C ARG A 315 -10.54 -37.37 7.86
N MET A 316 -9.70 -37.09 6.87
CA MET A 316 -8.26 -36.83 7.03
C MET A 316 -8.00 -35.34 7.30
N LYS A 317 -6.92 -35.05 8.01
CA LYS A 317 -6.38 -33.71 8.27
C LYS A 317 -4.91 -33.69 7.87
N ILE A 318 -4.50 -32.64 7.19
CA ILE A 318 -3.08 -32.40 6.89
C ILE A 318 -2.38 -31.93 8.16
N GLN A 319 -1.24 -32.55 8.48
CA GLN A 319 -0.36 -32.15 9.56
C GLN A 319 1.08 -32.01 9.06
N LEU A 320 1.76 -30.95 9.50
CA LEU A 320 3.15 -30.66 9.14
C LEU A 320 4.11 -31.21 10.21
N PHE A 321 5.15 -31.89 9.75
CA PHE A 321 6.19 -32.51 10.56
C PHE A 321 7.58 -32.01 10.13
N LEU A 322 8.49 -31.92 11.09
CA LEU A 322 9.93 -31.83 10.85
C LEU A 322 10.58 -33.11 11.38
N GLY A 323 11.01 -33.99 10.49
CA GLY A 323 11.38 -35.36 10.87
C GLY A 323 10.16 -36.10 11.44
N ASP A 324 10.26 -36.57 12.68
CA ASP A 324 9.20 -37.36 13.36
C ASP A 324 8.35 -36.52 14.35
N ARG A 325 8.54 -35.20 14.40
CA ARG A 325 7.84 -34.32 15.35
C ARG A 325 6.93 -33.30 14.65
N PRO A 326 5.75 -32.99 15.21
CA PRO A 326 4.90 -31.92 14.70
C PRO A 326 5.65 -30.59 14.65
N LEU A 327 5.47 -29.83 13.57
CA LEU A 327 6.18 -28.58 13.36
C LEU A 327 5.68 -27.50 14.33
N ARG A 328 6.57 -27.09 15.25
CA ARG A 328 6.37 -25.99 16.22
C ARG A 328 7.56 -25.04 16.14
N LEU A 329 7.27 -23.75 15.96
CA LEU A 329 8.30 -22.73 15.71
C LEU A 329 8.43 -21.77 16.89
N HIS A 330 9.68 -21.48 17.27
CA HIS A 330 10.01 -20.35 18.13
C HIS A 330 10.50 -19.18 17.25
N CYS A 331 9.70 -18.11 17.21
CA CYS A 331 9.94 -16.93 16.36
C CYS A 331 10.31 -15.73 17.24
N PRO A 332 11.60 -15.41 17.41
CA PRO A 332 12.02 -14.32 18.28
C PRO A 332 11.83 -12.94 17.64
N ARG A 333 11.59 -11.92 18.47
CA ARG A 333 11.56 -10.48 18.11
C ARG A 333 10.65 -10.14 16.92
N LEU A 334 9.48 -10.75 16.86
CA LEU A 334 8.44 -10.35 15.91
C LEU A 334 7.90 -8.97 16.28
N LYS A 335 7.81 -8.07 15.29
CA LYS A 335 7.20 -6.75 15.46
C LYS A 335 5.73 -6.81 15.06
N VAL A 336 4.85 -6.43 15.97
CA VAL A 336 3.41 -6.33 15.69
C VAL A 336 3.15 -5.12 14.81
N ARG A 337 2.58 -5.36 13.62
CA ARG A 337 2.18 -4.31 12.68
C ARG A 337 0.74 -3.87 12.92
N PHE A 338 -0.16 -4.83 13.13
CA PHE A 338 -1.54 -4.58 13.53
C PHE A 338 -1.84 -5.38 14.80
N GLY A 339 -2.22 -4.69 15.87
CA GLY A 339 -2.58 -5.29 17.15
C GLY A 339 -3.88 -6.09 17.11
N ILE A 340 -4.27 -6.62 18.27
CA ILE A 340 -5.49 -7.40 18.40
C ILE A 340 -6.72 -6.50 18.26
N ASN A 341 -7.71 -6.96 17.50
CA ASN A 341 -8.97 -6.27 17.29
C ASN A 341 -10.15 -7.21 17.58
N GLY A 342 -10.88 -6.97 18.68
CA GLY A 342 -12.03 -7.76 19.12
C GLY A 342 -13.32 -7.59 18.31
N LYS A 343 -13.30 -6.85 17.18
CA LYS A 343 -14.51 -6.60 16.36
C LYS A 343 -15.08 -7.83 15.66
N PHE A 344 -14.28 -8.88 15.46
CA PHE A 344 -14.70 -10.07 14.71
C PHE A 344 -15.11 -11.18 15.66
N LEU A 345 -16.26 -11.81 15.40
CA LEU A 345 -16.76 -12.94 16.17
C LEU A 345 -16.51 -14.26 15.43
N ASP A 346 -16.36 -15.36 16.17
CA ASP A 346 -16.42 -16.72 15.64
C ASP A 346 -17.89 -17.16 15.44
N ASN A 347 -18.07 -18.36 14.89
CA ASN A 347 -19.42 -18.90 14.62
C ASN A 347 -20.25 -19.13 15.90
N ALA A 348 -19.62 -19.12 17.08
CA ALA A 348 -20.29 -19.23 18.38
C ALA A 348 -20.52 -17.86 19.02
N GLY A 349 -20.30 -16.76 18.31
CA GLY A 349 -20.50 -15.39 18.80
C GLY A 349 -19.39 -14.88 19.72
N ARG A 350 -18.26 -15.60 19.84
CA ARG A 350 -17.14 -15.25 20.71
C ARG A 350 -16.10 -14.43 19.96
N ARG A 351 -15.33 -13.59 20.65
CA ARG A 351 -14.33 -12.75 19.95
C ARG A 351 -13.23 -13.60 19.32
N LYS A 352 -12.91 -13.30 18.06
CA LYS A 352 -11.88 -13.98 17.26
C LYS A 352 -10.59 -13.16 17.26
N LEU A 353 -9.72 -13.43 18.23
CA LEU A 353 -8.49 -12.66 18.38
C LEU A 353 -7.41 -13.12 17.38
N ASN A 354 -6.90 -12.13 16.64
CA ASN A 354 -5.77 -12.28 15.74
C ASN A 354 -5.02 -10.95 15.65
N PHE A 355 -3.74 -11.02 15.35
CA PHE A 355 -2.88 -9.86 15.12
C PHE A 355 -1.94 -10.13 13.94
N VAL A 356 -1.30 -9.10 13.40
CA VAL A 356 -0.42 -9.21 12.23
C VAL A 356 0.99 -8.77 12.61
N VAL A 357 1.97 -9.56 12.20
CA VAL A 357 3.39 -9.31 12.46
C VAL A 357 4.18 -9.11 11.16
N ASP A 358 5.26 -8.35 11.27
CA ASP A 358 6.29 -8.26 10.25
C ASP A 358 7.19 -9.50 10.31
N LEU A 359 7.38 -10.15 9.16
CA LEU A 359 8.23 -11.33 9.05
C LEU A 359 9.63 -10.96 8.59
N TYR A 360 10.61 -11.67 9.13
CA TYR A 360 12.00 -11.62 8.68
C TYR A 360 12.27 -12.75 7.66
N PRO A 361 13.30 -12.63 6.79
CA PRO A 361 13.46 -13.50 5.62
C PRO A 361 13.50 -15.00 5.91
N SER A 362 14.17 -15.45 6.98
CA SER A 362 14.25 -16.88 7.30
C SER A 362 12.90 -17.47 7.70
N LEU A 363 12.05 -16.72 8.40
CA LEU A 363 10.68 -17.15 8.71
C LEU A 363 9.82 -17.24 7.44
N CYS A 364 10.01 -16.33 6.49
CA CYS A 364 9.29 -16.35 5.22
C CYS A 364 9.58 -17.63 4.43
N ASN A 365 10.86 -18.02 4.34
CA ASN A 365 11.26 -19.23 3.65
C ASN A 365 10.64 -20.48 4.28
N VAL A 366 10.67 -20.58 5.62
CA VAL A 366 10.05 -21.71 6.34
C VAL A 366 8.55 -21.77 6.07
N LEU A 367 7.85 -20.62 6.12
CA LEU A 367 6.40 -20.56 5.88
C LEU A 367 6.03 -20.90 4.43
N GLN A 368 6.80 -20.42 3.45
CA GLN A 368 6.56 -20.72 2.03
C GLN A 368 6.70 -22.22 1.73
N GLU A 369 7.63 -22.89 2.40
CA GLU A 369 7.86 -24.33 2.26
C GLU A 369 6.78 -25.15 2.97
N CYS A 370 6.31 -24.67 4.13
CA CYS A 370 5.12 -25.23 4.78
C CYS A 370 3.87 -25.11 3.90
N ASP A 371 3.66 -23.94 3.28
CA ASP A 371 2.55 -23.70 2.36
C ASP A 371 2.64 -24.65 1.16
N SER A 372 3.81 -24.76 0.54
CA SER A 372 4.05 -25.63 -0.62
C SER A 372 3.83 -27.11 -0.30
N ALA A 373 4.35 -27.59 0.85
CA ALA A 373 4.17 -28.96 1.29
C ALA A 373 2.70 -29.28 1.60
N ALA A 374 2.00 -28.39 2.29
CA ALA A 374 0.59 -28.58 2.64
C ALA A 374 -0.33 -28.49 1.40
N GLN A 375 -0.04 -27.57 0.48
CA GLN A 375 -0.79 -27.42 -0.76
C GLN A 375 -0.69 -28.68 -1.62
N LYS A 376 0.51 -29.27 -1.72
CA LYS A 376 0.74 -30.49 -2.48
C LYS A 376 -0.14 -31.64 -1.97
N ILE A 377 -0.15 -31.89 -0.66
CA ILE A 377 -1.01 -32.93 -0.06
C ILE A 377 -2.49 -32.60 -0.24
N SER A 378 -2.89 -31.34 -0.09
CA SER A 378 -4.29 -30.93 -0.30
C SER A 378 -4.78 -31.25 -1.72
N VAL A 379 -3.95 -31.02 -2.74
CA VAL A 379 -4.23 -31.37 -4.13
C VAL A 379 -4.21 -32.89 -4.36
N ASP A 380 -3.21 -33.59 -3.82
CA ASP A 380 -3.07 -35.05 -3.96
C ASP A 380 -4.27 -35.79 -3.33
N SER A 381 -4.86 -35.23 -2.27
CA SER A 381 -6.03 -35.77 -1.58
C SER A 381 -7.36 -35.34 -2.20
N GLY A 382 -7.33 -34.64 -3.34
CA GLY A 382 -8.50 -34.32 -4.16
C GLY A 382 -9.31 -33.11 -3.68
N SER A 383 -8.72 -32.20 -2.90
CA SER A 383 -9.41 -30.96 -2.51
C SER A 383 -9.61 -30.03 -3.71
N GLY A 384 -10.83 -29.49 -3.83
CA GLY A 384 -11.20 -28.46 -4.81
C GLY A 384 -11.18 -27.03 -4.25
N SER A 385 -10.74 -26.85 -3.00
CA SER A 385 -10.74 -25.55 -2.32
C SER A 385 -9.65 -24.60 -2.85
N ASP A 386 -9.95 -23.31 -2.90
CA ASP A 386 -8.96 -22.28 -3.27
C ASP A 386 -7.89 -22.15 -2.18
N TRP A 387 -6.61 -22.31 -2.57
CA TRP A 387 -5.48 -22.19 -1.65
C TRP A 387 -5.18 -20.73 -1.31
N ASN A 388 -5.23 -20.39 -0.02
CA ASN A 388 -4.87 -19.08 0.52
C ASN A 388 -3.50 -19.17 1.21
N PRO A 389 -2.44 -18.59 0.61
CA PRO A 389 -1.11 -18.57 1.23
C PRO A 389 -1.13 -17.85 2.58
N ALA A 390 -0.33 -18.33 3.54
CA ALA A 390 -0.19 -17.68 4.85
C ALA A 390 0.65 -16.40 4.78
N LEU A 391 1.55 -16.31 3.81
CA LEU A 391 2.26 -15.09 3.49
C LEU A 391 1.33 -14.12 2.77
N ILE A 392 1.17 -12.92 3.31
CA ILE A 392 0.41 -11.86 2.67
C ILE A 392 1.39 -11.04 1.83
N PRO A 393 1.42 -11.19 0.48
CA PRO A 393 2.31 -10.43 -0.36
C PRO A 393 1.92 -8.95 -0.33
N VAL A 394 2.86 -8.09 0.05
CA VAL A 394 2.70 -6.64 -0.02
C VAL A 394 3.13 -6.20 -1.42
N LYS A 395 2.23 -5.55 -2.17
CA LYS A 395 2.60 -4.82 -3.39
C LYS A 395 3.18 -3.46 -2.97
N GLY A 396 4.50 -3.25 -3.08
CA GLY A 396 5.19 -2.01 -2.68
C GLY A 396 6.73 -2.12 -2.67
N PHE A 397 7.45 -1.03 -2.34
CA PHE A 397 8.92 -0.91 -2.49
C PHE A 397 9.77 -1.19 -1.23
N LEU A 398 9.17 -1.40 -0.04
CA LEU A 398 9.88 -1.80 1.18
C LEU A 398 9.10 -2.93 1.88
N ASN A 399 9.24 -4.13 1.35
CA ASN A 399 8.38 -5.27 1.67
C ASN A 399 8.96 -6.10 2.82
N CYS A 400 8.51 -5.85 4.05
CA CYS A 400 8.47 -6.93 5.04
C CYS A 400 7.17 -7.73 4.76
N PRO A 401 7.25 -8.96 4.22
CA PRO A 401 6.08 -9.84 4.17
C PRO A 401 5.47 -9.97 5.57
N THR A 402 4.15 -10.10 5.64
CA THR A 402 3.43 -10.18 6.92
C THR A 402 2.70 -11.52 7.02
N ALA A 403 2.46 -11.96 8.25
CA ALA A 403 1.52 -13.04 8.51
C ALA A 403 0.60 -12.69 9.69
N ARG A 404 -0.59 -13.28 9.63
CA ARG A 404 -1.60 -13.17 10.68
C ARG A 404 -1.44 -14.33 11.67
N ILE A 405 -1.28 -14.00 12.95
CA ILE A 405 -1.22 -14.96 14.04
C ILE A 405 -2.59 -14.98 14.73
N ARG A 406 -3.16 -16.18 14.88
CA ARG A 406 -4.42 -16.43 15.58
C ARG A 406 -4.13 -16.86 17.01
N ILE A 407 -4.95 -16.38 17.94
CA ILE A 407 -4.96 -16.87 19.31
C ILE A 407 -6.19 -17.78 19.47
N PRO A 408 -6.02 -19.06 19.83
CA PRO A 408 -7.13 -20.01 19.92
C PRO A 408 -8.00 -19.72 21.15
N THR A 409 -9.31 -19.82 21.00
CA THR A 409 -10.27 -19.71 22.10
C THR A 409 -10.34 -21.05 22.85
N GLU A 410 -10.41 -21.01 24.17
CA GLU A 410 -10.58 -22.18 25.01
C GLU A 410 -12.04 -22.32 25.46
N LEU A 411 -12.58 -23.54 25.38
CA LEU A 411 -13.93 -23.86 25.82
C LEU A 411 -13.93 -24.01 27.35
N ASN A 412 -14.07 -22.90 28.07
CA ASN A 412 -14.12 -22.95 29.54
C ASN A 412 -15.09 -21.92 30.14
N GLY A 413 -16.39 -22.25 30.09
CA GLY A 413 -17.45 -21.49 30.76
C GLY A 413 -17.96 -20.25 30.01
N ASP A 414 -18.66 -19.38 30.74
CA ASP A 414 -19.44 -18.22 30.26
C ASP A 414 -18.59 -16.99 29.85
N VAL A 415 -17.26 -17.11 29.89
CA VAL A 415 -16.32 -16.01 29.60
C VAL A 415 -15.28 -16.45 28.58
N ASP A 416 -15.10 -15.67 27.51
CA ASP A 416 -14.10 -15.90 26.47
C ASP A 416 -12.67 -15.90 27.05
N ARG A 417 -12.08 -17.09 27.16
CA ARG A 417 -10.67 -17.29 27.51
C ARG A 417 -9.89 -17.81 26.31
N TYR A 418 -8.61 -17.47 26.25
CA TYR A 418 -7.76 -17.82 25.11
C TYR A 418 -6.64 -18.76 25.53
N ALA A 419 -6.46 -19.84 24.77
CA ALA A 419 -5.46 -20.88 25.02
C ALA A 419 -4.07 -20.45 24.51
N ALA A 420 -3.53 -19.39 25.11
CA ALA A 420 -2.16 -18.94 24.91
C ALA A 420 -1.55 -18.39 26.20
N GLU A 421 -0.34 -18.82 26.52
CA GLU A 421 0.41 -18.30 27.66
C GLU A 421 1.03 -16.94 27.31
N VAL A 422 0.86 -15.94 28.16
CA VAL A 422 1.48 -14.62 27.98
C VAL A 422 2.49 -14.39 29.09
N HIS A 423 3.74 -14.14 28.70
CA HIS A 423 4.84 -13.82 29.61
C HIS A 423 5.35 -12.40 29.33
N GLN A 424 5.84 -11.73 30.37
CA GLN A 424 6.61 -10.51 30.25
C GLN A 424 8.09 -10.85 30.38
N ARG A 425 8.91 -10.29 29.49
CA ARG A 425 10.35 -10.33 29.63
C ARG A 425 10.76 -9.26 30.64
N GLU A 426 11.35 -9.68 31.76
CA GLU A 426 11.94 -8.79 32.75
C GLU A 426 13.48 -8.84 32.63
N LEU A 427 14.11 -7.67 32.59
CA LEU A 427 15.57 -7.53 32.64
C LEU A 427 15.98 -7.24 34.09
N SER A 428 16.57 -8.23 34.76
CA SER A 428 17.16 -8.04 36.09
C SER A 428 18.67 -8.22 36.01
N GLY A 429 19.38 -7.13 35.73
CA GLY A 429 20.83 -7.14 35.56
C GLY A 429 21.27 -7.82 34.26
N ALA A 430 22.16 -8.82 34.35
CA ALA A 430 22.67 -9.58 33.19
C ALA A 430 21.79 -10.78 32.80
N THR A 431 20.72 -11.06 33.57
CA THR A 431 19.88 -12.25 33.39
C THR A 431 18.50 -11.83 32.90
N THR A 432 18.03 -12.47 31.82
CA THR A 432 16.67 -12.27 31.30
C THR A 432 15.75 -13.29 31.97
N THR A 433 14.72 -12.82 32.68
CA THR A 433 13.72 -13.70 33.32
C THR A 433 12.36 -13.54 32.65
N GLN A 434 11.62 -14.63 32.48
CA GLN A 434 10.26 -14.61 31.95
C GLN A 434 9.28 -14.71 33.11
N LYS A 435 8.45 -13.68 33.31
CA LYS A 435 7.37 -13.71 34.30
C LYS A 435 6.05 -14.04 33.61
N LEU A 436 5.39 -15.12 34.02
CA LEU A 436 4.06 -15.45 33.52
C LEU A 436 3.08 -14.35 33.95
N ILE A 437 2.43 -13.71 32.98
CA ILE A 437 1.36 -12.72 33.21
C ILE A 437 0.03 -13.44 33.33
N SER A 438 -0.27 -14.36 32.40
CA SER A 438 -1.52 -15.12 32.35
C SER A 438 -1.38 -16.40 31.54
N GLY A 439 -1.93 -17.51 32.02
CA GLY A 439 -1.99 -18.79 31.30
C GLY A 439 -3.17 -18.90 30.34
N ASN A 440 -4.26 -18.14 30.59
CA ASN A 440 -5.49 -18.15 29.80
C ASN A 440 -6.11 -16.73 29.83
N PRO A 441 -5.49 -15.76 29.14
CA PRO A 441 -5.85 -14.36 29.25
C PRO A 441 -7.26 -14.08 28.71
N ARG A 442 -7.85 -12.98 29.20
CA ARG A 442 -9.08 -12.40 28.62
C ARG A 442 -8.77 -11.61 27.35
N ALA A 443 -9.80 -11.31 26.57
CA ALA A 443 -9.65 -10.51 25.36
C ALA A 443 -9.05 -9.13 25.65
N GLU A 444 -9.54 -8.46 26.70
CA GLU A 444 -9.12 -7.11 27.08
C GLU A 444 -7.65 -7.07 27.53
N GLU A 445 -7.18 -8.13 28.21
CA GLU A 445 -5.78 -8.27 28.62
C GLU A 445 -4.87 -8.37 27.39
N LEU A 446 -5.24 -9.23 26.44
CA LEU A 446 -4.49 -9.40 25.19
C LEU A 446 -4.47 -8.13 24.32
N GLU A 447 -5.61 -7.45 24.21
CA GLU A 447 -5.73 -6.17 23.48
C GLU A 447 -4.83 -5.09 24.12
N SER A 448 -4.75 -5.05 25.45
CA SER A 448 -3.89 -4.09 26.15
C SER A 448 -2.39 -4.37 25.98
N LEU A 449 -2.01 -5.63 25.77
CA LEU A 449 -0.62 -6.09 25.73
C LEU A 449 -0.03 -6.17 24.31
N VAL A 450 -0.86 -6.45 23.30
CA VAL A 450 -0.43 -6.68 21.90
C VAL A 450 -0.90 -5.54 21.00
N ASN A 451 -0.18 -4.41 21.08
CA ASN A 451 -0.45 -3.20 20.32
C ASN A 451 0.45 -3.08 19.07
N PRO A 452 0.06 -2.25 18.08
CA PRO A 452 0.97 -1.88 16.99
C PRO A 452 2.30 -1.35 17.52
N GLY A 453 3.41 -1.92 17.06
CA GLY A 453 4.76 -1.58 17.50
C GLY A 453 5.33 -2.48 18.61
N THR A 454 4.50 -3.27 19.30
CA THR A 454 4.97 -4.23 20.32
C THR A 454 5.95 -5.23 19.69
N VAL A 455 7.05 -5.51 20.39
CA VAL A 455 8.00 -6.56 20.01
C VAL A 455 7.80 -7.75 20.94
N LEU A 456 7.67 -8.94 20.36
CA LEU A 456 7.42 -10.16 21.12
C LEU A 456 8.13 -11.38 20.52
N ASP A 457 8.34 -12.41 21.32
CA ASP A 457 8.66 -13.75 20.83
C ASP A 457 7.36 -14.55 20.76
N ALA A 458 7.14 -15.26 19.64
CA ALA A 458 5.97 -16.10 19.46
C ALA A 458 6.35 -17.58 19.31
N PHE A 459 5.67 -18.42 20.08
CA PHE A 459 5.74 -19.87 20.00
C PHE A 459 4.49 -20.34 19.24
N LEU A 460 4.71 -20.76 17.99
CA LEU A 460 3.66 -20.97 16.99
C LEU A 460 3.50 -22.45 16.65
N SER A 461 2.26 -22.91 16.54
CA SER A 461 1.89 -24.11 15.78
C SER A 461 1.40 -23.71 14.39
N ILE A 462 1.82 -24.46 13.37
CA ILE A 462 1.35 -24.27 11.98
C ILE A 462 0.28 -25.30 11.70
N GLU A 463 -0.94 -24.83 11.45
CA GLU A 463 -2.13 -25.68 11.33
C GLU A 463 -2.74 -25.50 9.93
N PRO A 464 -2.62 -26.50 9.04
CA PRO A 464 -3.37 -26.53 7.79
C PRO A 464 -4.89 -26.54 8.05
N TYR A 465 -5.65 -25.94 7.15
CA TYR A 465 -7.09 -25.94 7.15
C TYR A 465 -7.64 -26.14 5.75
N ASP A 466 -8.81 -26.74 5.66
CA ASP A 466 -9.62 -26.82 4.46
C ASP A 466 -11.09 -26.75 4.88
N CYS A 467 -11.70 -25.59 4.68
CA CYS A 467 -13.09 -25.34 5.07
C CYS A 467 -13.71 -24.24 4.21
N GLN A 468 -15.01 -24.33 3.92
CA GLN A 468 -15.76 -23.29 3.19
C GLN A 468 -15.12 -22.91 1.83
N GLN A 469 -14.71 -23.91 1.04
CA GLN A 469 -14.03 -23.73 -0.26
C GLN A 469 -12.69 -22.97 -0.17
N ARG A 470 -12.08 -22.93 1.02
CA ARG A 470 -10.80 -22.26 1.27
C ARG A 470 -9.86 -23.19 2.03
N ALA A 471 -8.69 -23.41 1.45
CA ALA A 471 -7.60 -24.15 2.06
C ALA A 471 -6.40 -23.24 2.34
N GLY A 472 -5.49 -23.67 3.23
CA GLY A 472 -4.26 -22.94 3.52
C GLY A 472 -3.62 -23.36 4.84
N ILE A 473 -2.61 -22.64 5.30
CA ILE A 473 -2.04 -22.81 6.65
C ILE A 473 -2.38 -21.61 7.56
N ARG A 474 -2.52 -21.87 8.86
CA ARG A 474 -2.74 -20.85 9.90
C ARG A 474 -1.63 -20.90 10.92
N LEU A 475 -1.18 -19.71 11.36
CA LEU A 475 -0.28 -19.57 12.49
C LEU A 475 -1.09 -19.43 13.78
N VAL A 476 -0.89 -20.35 14.71
CA VAL A 476 -1.61 -20.37 15.99
C VAL A 476 -0.61 -20.15 17.13
N ALA A 477 -0.82 -19.08 17.90
CA ALA A 477 0.02 -18.79 19.05
C ALA A 477 -0.35 -19.71 20.23
N ARG A 478 0.68 -20.30 20.84
CA ARG A 478 0.56 -21.10 22.07
C ARG A 478 1.22 -20.42 23.27
N LYS A 479 2.31 -19.68 23.02
CA LYS A 479 2.97 -18.82 24.01
C LYS A 479 3.46 -17.55 23.35
N LEU A 480 3.31 -16.42 24.05
CA LEU A 480 3.78 -15.09 23.65
C LEU A 480 4.64 -14.51 24.77
N VAL A 481 5.84 -14.02 24.43
CA VAL A 481 6.74 -13.36 25.39
C VAL A 481 6.90 -11.91 24.94
N ILE A 482 6.34 -10.98 25.69
CA ILE A 482 6.30 -9.55 25.37
C ILE A 482 7.54 -8.86 25.94
N HIS A 483 8.18 -8.01 25.15
CA HIS A 483 9.42 -7.30 25.51
C HIS A 483 9.18 -5.92 26.09
#